data_AF-I3C566-F1
#
_entry.id   AF-I3C566-F1
#
_cell.length_a   1.000
_cell.length_b   1.000
_cell.length_c   1.000
_cell.angle_alpha   90.00
_cell.angle_beta   90.00
_cell.angle_gamma   90.00
#
_symmetry.space_group_name_H-M   'P 1'
#
loop_
_entity.id
_entity.type
_entity.pdbx_description
1 polymer ?
#
loop_
_entity_poly.entity_id
_entity_poly.type
_entity_poly.pdbx_seq_one_letter_code
_entity_poly.pdbx_strand_id
1 'polypeptide(L)'
;MNFNLLLEKIESSKSIDFGSVFGKAIELFKKTWGQGVLLVIVTFLLMLPALMILYVPIIGAAMAQSYNSEMSSEMSPAAMIPFFLLLLPVLLIIQTISLGLMAGFYKIVRSKDLNREVENNSLFMFLKKPYLGKLFKLSFFSLVIALLATLLCVFPVIYVSVPLAFISIIFAFNPELSAKETLKASFKLGNKKWLITFGLIVVSSFLAQMVGMILCGIGLLFTASFTYLPTYLVYKEAVGFDDDNEISQIGASEV
;
A
#
# COMPACT_ATOMS: atom_id res chain seq x y z
N MET A 1 17.53 -8.32 4.99
CA MET A 1 17.98 -8.20 6.40
C MET A 1 17.34 -9.28 7.27
N ASN A 2 18.06 -9.91 8.21
CA ASN A 2 17.40 -10.82 9.19
C ASN A 2 16.44 -10.02 10.10
N PHE A 3 15.36 -10.67 10.53
CA PHE A 3 14.34 -10.11 11.42
C PHE A 3 14.89 -9.41 12.65
N ASN A 4 15.84 -10.00 13.39
CA ASN A 4 16.34 -9.40 14.64
C ASN A 4 17.07 -8.07 14.38
N LEU A 5 17.91 -8.03 13.33
CA LEU A 5 18.60 -6.81 12.93
C LEU A 5 17.62 -5.72 12.49
N LEU A 6 16.56 -6.09 11.75
CA LEU A 6 15.50 -5.15 11.38
C LEU A 6 14.83 -4.55 12.63
N LEU A 7 14.52 -5.39 13.62
CA LEU A 7 13.90 -4.95 14.87
C LEU A 7 14.80 -4.02 15.70
N GLU A 8 16.11 -4.27 15.71
CA GLU A 8 17.11 -3.44 16.39
C GLU A 8 17.25 -2.07 15.72
N LYS A 9 17.32 -2.02 14.39
CA LYS A 9 17.36 -0.76 13.63
C LYS A 9 16.11 0.10 13.90
N ILE A 10 14.93 -0.52 13.94
CA ILE A 10 13.69 0.19 14.30
C ILE A 10 13.76 0.79 15.71
N GLU A 11 14.27 0.04 16.69
CA GLU A 11 14.34 0.50 18.10
C GLU A 11 15.32 1.65 18.30
N SER A 12 16.51 1.53 17.70
CA SER A 12 17.61 2.51 17.75
C SER A 12 17.40 3.71 16.84
N SER A 13 16.37 3.71 15.98
CA SER A 13 16.09 4.80 15.04
C SER A 13 15.85 6.15 15.74
N LYS A 14 16.62 7.17 15.33
CA LYS A 14 16.51 8.54 15.83
C LYS A 14 15.16 9.17 15.49
N SER A 15 14.81 10.27 16.17
CA SER A 15 13.65 11.08 15.78
C SER A 15 13.76 11.53 14.32
N ILE A 16 12.62 11.57 13.64
CA ILE A 16 12.52 11.97 12.24
C ILE A 16 11.88 13.35 12.21
N ASP A 17 12.49 14.27 11.46
CA ASP A 17 11.97 15.62 11.28
C ASP A 17 10.93 15.66 10.15
N PHE A 18 9.77 16.26 10.43
CA PHE A 18 8.65 16.33 9.49
C PHE A 18 9.01 17.11 8.24
N GLY A 19 9.54 18.33 8.42
CA GLY A 19 9.80 19.26 7.32
C GLY A 19 10.83 18.72 6.35
N SER A 20 11.88 18.11 6.90
CA SER A 20 12.93 17.41 6.14
C SER A 20 12.35 16.27 5.29
N VAL A 21 11.58 15.36 5.88
CA VAL A 21 10.98 14.23 5.13
C VAL A 21 10.00 14.74 4.07
N PHE A 22 9.16 15.70 4.42
CA PHE A 22 8.19 16.27 3.50
C PHE A 22 8.87 16.98 2.31
N GLY A 23 9.91 17.77 2.55
CA GLY A 23 10.70 18.41 1.49
C GLY A 23 11.37 17.39 0.57
N LYS A 24 11.99 16.35 1.14
CA LYS A 24 12.56 15.24 0.36
C LYS A 24 11.50 14.49 -0.44
N ALA A 25 10.28 14.34 0.09
CA ALA A 25 9.19 13.68 -0.63
C ALA A 25 8.80 14.47 -1.88
N ILE A 26 8.78 15.81 -1.84
CA ILE A 26 8.52 16.66 -3.00
C ILE A 26 9.62 16.50 -4.06
N GLU A 27 10.89 16.51 -3.67
CA GLU A 27 11.99 16.29 -4.62
C GLU A 27 11.93 14.90 -5.25
N LEU A 28 11.62 13.88 -4.46
CA LEU A 28 11.46 12.51 -4.96
C LEU A 28 10.24 12.36 -5.87
N PHE A 29 9.16 13.10 -5.61
CA PHE A 29 7.97 13.13 -6.46
C PHE A 29 8.29 13.64 -7.86
N LYS A 30 9.07 14.73 -7.98
CA LYS A 30 9.53 15.24 -9.28
C LYS A 30 10.25 14.18 -10.12
N LYS A 31 10.92 13.23 -9.47
CA LYS A 31 11.63 12.12 -10.14
C LYS A 31 10.75 10.90 -10.44
N THR A 32 9.61 10.74 -9.76
CA THR A 32 8.83 9.49 -9.73
C THR A 32 7.38 9.63 -10.21
N TRP A 33 6.89 10.85 -10.47
CA TRP A 33 5.49 11.10 -10.82
C TRP A 33 5.01 10.25 -12.01
N GLY A 34 5.83 10.05 -13.04
CA GLY A 34 5.45 9.26 -14.22
C GLY A 34 5.24 7.77 -13.88
N GLN A 35 6.09 7.20 -13.02
CA GLN A 35 5.89 5.83 -12.51
C GLN A 35 4.73 5.77 -11.51
N GLY A 36 4.45 6.86 -10.82
CA GLY A 36 3.26 7.03 -9.99
C GLY A 36 1.96 6.96 -10.79
N VAL A 37 1.89 7.66 -11.92
CA VAL A 37 0.77 7.57 -12.88
C VAL A 37 0.60 6.13 -13.36
N LEU A 38 1.70 5.46 -13.73
CA LEU A 38 1.66 4.06 -14.13
C LEU A 38 1.10 3.16 -13.03
N LEU A 39 1.53 3.34 -11.77
CA LEU A 39 0.98 2.63 -10.62
C LEU A 39 -0.54 2.82 -10.54
N VAL A 40 -1.04 4.06 -10.60
CA VAL A 40 -2.48 4.35 -10.46
C VAL A 40 -3.30 3.73 -11.59
N ILE A 41 -2.86 3.90 -12.85
CA ILE A 41 -3.57 3.36 -14.02
C ILE A 41 -3.60 1.83 -13.99
N VAL A 42 -2.45 1.18 -13.73
CA VAL A 42 -2.36 -0.28 -13.65
C VAL A 42 -3.22 -0.81 -12.50
N THR A 43 -3.18 -0.13 -11.35
CA THR A 43 -4.00 -0.50 -10.19
C THR A 43 -5.48 -0.46 -10.53
N PHE A 44 -5.96 0.65 -11.12
CA PHE A 44 -7.35 0.79 -11.53
C PHE A 44 -7.77 -0.26 -12.56
N LEU A 45 -6.93 -0.48 -13.58
CA LEU A 45 -7.18 -1.46 -14.64
C LEU A 45 -7.29 -2.89 -14.10
N LEU A 46 -6.43 -3.27 -13.15
CA LEU A 46 -6.46 -4.61 -12.56
C LEU A 46 -7.59 -4.79 -11.53
N MET A 47 -8.05 -3.72 -10.88
CA MET A 47 -9.18 -3.77 -9.96
C MET A 47 -10.54 -3.83 -10.68
N LEU A 48 -10.65 -3.22 -11.86
CA LEU A 48 -11.93 -3.09 -12.58
C LEU A 48 -12.63 -4.44 -12.83
N PRO A 49 -11.95 -5.50 -13.32
CA PRO A 49 -12.57 -6.82 -13.47
C PRO A 49 -13.07 -7.40 -12.14
N ALA A 50 -12.31 -7.22 -11.05
CA ALA A 50 -12.68 -7.71 -9.73
C ALA A 50 -13.95 -7.00 -9.21
N LEU A 51 -14.06 -5.68 -9.45
CA LEU A 51 -15.27 -4.92 -9.15
C LEU A 51 -16.45 -5.36 -10.01
N MET A 52 -16.26 -5.60 -11.31
CA MET A 52 -17.35 -6.07 -12.19
C MET A 52 -17.94 -7.41 -11.71
N ILE A 53 -17.11 -8.35 -11.27
CA ILE A 53 -17.55 -9.64 -10.70
C ILE A 53 -18.47 -9.43 -9.50
N LEU A 54 -18.19 -8.43 -8.65
CA LEU A 54 -18.98 -8.13 -7.47
C LEU A 54 -20.41 -7.67 -7.81
N TYR A 55 -20.61 -6.99 -8.95
CA TYR A 55 -21.92 -6.49 -9.38
C TYR A 55 -22.79 -7.55 -10.10
N VAL A 56 -22.21 -8.67 -10.55
CA VAL A 56 -22.94 -9.72 -11.29
C VAL A 56 -24.19 -10.20 -10.55
N PRO A 57 -24.16 -10.51 -9.23
CA PRO A 57 -25.36 -10.93 -8.50
C PRO A 57 -26.47 -9.86 -8.45
N ILE A 58 -26.10 -8.59 -8.30
CA ILE A 58 -27.06 -7.47 -8.22
C ILE A 58 -27.77 -7.32 -9.57
N ILE A 59 -27.02 -7.36 -10.67
CA ILE A 59 -27.59 -7.27 -12.02
C ILE A 59 -28.50 -8.47 -12.29
N GLY A 60 -28.07 -9.69 -11.93
CA GLY A 60 -28.89 -10.89 -12.08
C GLY A 60 -30.19 -10.83 -11.27
N ALA A 61 -30.13 -10.34 -10.03
CA ALA A 61 -31.31 -10.15 -9.18
C ALA A 61 -32.25 -9.06 -9.73
N ALA A 62 -31.71 -7.98 -10.29
CA ALA A 62 -32.50 -6.93 -10.93
C ALA A 62 -33.23 -7.43 -12.19
N MET A 63 -32.55 -8.22 -13.03
CA MET A 63 -33.16 -8.85 -14.20
C MET A 63 -34.27 -9.82 -13.79
N ALA A 64 -34.03 -10.69 -12.81
CA ALA A 64 -35.02 -11.65 -12.33
C ALA A 64 -36.30 -10.98 -11.78
N GLN A 65 -36.18 -9.83 -11.13
CA GLN A 65 -37.31 -9.01 -10.69
C GLN A 65 -38.05 -8.39 -11.87
N SER A 66 -37.34 -7.88 -12.88
CA SER A 66 -37.98 -7.25 -14.06
C SER A 66 -38.86 -8.20 -14.88
N TYR A 67 -38.55 -9.51 -14.88
CA TYR A 67 -39.36 -10.53 -15.54
C TYR A 67 -40.60 -10.94 -14.72
N ASN A 68 -40.58 -10.77 -13.39
CA ASN A 68 -41.64 -11.20 -12.50
C ASN A 68 -42.39 -9.97 -11.95
N SER A 69 -43.40 -9.51 -12.71
CA SER A 69 -44.20 -8.31 -12.39
C SER A 69 -44.95 -8.34 -11.04
N GLU A 70 -45.07 -9.51 -10.39
CA GLU A 70 -45.65 -9.68 -9.06
C GLU A 70 -44.62 -9.57 -7.91
N MET A 71 -43.33 -9.50 -8.23
CA MET A 71 -42.28 -9.37 -7.23
C MET A 71 -42.28 -7.92 -6.70
N SER A 72 -42.35 -7.78 -5.37
CA SER A 72 -42.24 -6.49 -4.68
C SER A 72 -41.05 -5.67 -5.21
N SER A 73 -41.19 -4.34 -5.29
CA SER A 73 -40.10 -3.44 -5.67
C SER A 73 -38.89 -3.49 -4.72
N GLU A 74 -39.03 -4.15 -3.57
CA GLU A 74 -37.97 -4.38 -2.61
C GLU A 74 -37.21 -5.67 -2.92
N MET A 75 -35.88 -5.55 -3.04
CA MET A 75 -34.99 -6.70 -3.19
C MET A 75 -34.98 -7.52 -1.90
N SER A 76 -35.34 -8.80 -1.99
CA SER A 76 -35.33 -9.67 -0.82
C SER A 76 -33.91 -9.80 -0.24
N PRO A 77 -33.75 -9.90 1.10
CA PRO A 77 -32.45 -10.13 1.71
C PRO A 77 -31.73 -11.39 1.18
N ALA A 78 -32.50 -12.41 0.79
CA ALA A 78 -31.97 -13.65 0.21
C ALA A 78 -31.28 -13.41 -1.15
N ALA A 79 -31.78 -12.47 -1.96
CA ALA A 79 -31.16 -12.11 -3.24
C ALA A 79 -29.78 -11.42 -3.08
N MET A 80 -29.49 -10.88 -1.90
CA MET A 80 -28.19 -10.27 -1.59
C MET A 80 -27.14 -11.26 -1.09
N ILE A 81 -27.52 -12.49 -0.71
CA ILE A 81 -26.58 -13.50 -0.19
C ILE A 81 -25.38 -13.72 -1.13
N PRO A 82 -25.55 -13.91 -2.46
CA PRO A 82 -24.41 -14.13 -3.34
C PRO A 82 -23.46 -12.93 -3.44
N PHE A 83 -23.99 -11.69 -3.30
CA PHE A 83 -23.15 -10.49 -3.24
C PHE A 83 -22.24 -10.52 -2.00
N PHE A 84 -22.79 -10.79 -0.82
CA PHE A 84 -22.01 -10.86 0.41
C PHE A 84 -21.01 -12.03 0.41
N LEU A 85 -21.35 -13.16 -0.22
CA LEU A 85 -20.43 -14.28 -0.40
C LEU A 85 -19.24 -13.92 -1.31
N LEU A 86 -19.45 -13.12 -2.35
CA LEU A 86 -18.39 -12.67 -3.27
C LEU A 86 -17.58 -11.48 -2.74
N LEU A 87 -18.14 -10.69 -1.82
CA LEU A 87 -17.52 -9.48 -1.30
C LEU A 87 -16.12 -9.75 -0.71
N LEU A 88 -16.01 -10.71 0.22
CA LEU A 88 -14.72 -11.01 0.88
C LEU A 88 -13.64 -11.52 -0.10
N PRO A 89 -13.92 -12.50 -0.99
CA PRO A 89 -12.97 -12.91 -2.02
C PRO A 89 -12.51 -11.76 -2.92
N VAL A 90 -13.43 -10.89 -3.38
CA VAL A 90 -13.10 -9.75 -4.24
C VAL A 90 -12.23 -8.74 -3.51
N LEU A 91 -12.57 -8.38 -2.28
CA LEU A 91 -11.75 -7.47 -1.45
C LEU A 91 -10.34 -8.03 -1.23
N LEU A 92 -10.21 -9.34 -1.01
CA LEU A 92 -8.92 -9.99 -0.86
C LEU A 92 -8.08 -9.94 -2.15
N ILE A 93 -8.70 -10.12 -3.32
CA ILE A 93 -8.04 -9.97 -4.62
C ILE A 93 -7.54 -8.53 -4.81
N ILE A 94 -8.41 -7.55 -4.57
CA ILE A 94 -8.08 -6.12 -4.66
C ILE A 94 -6.92 -5.78 -3.73
N GLN A 95 -6.97 -6.24 -2.48
CA GLN A 95 -5.90 -6.02 -1.49
C GLN A 95 -4.57 -6.65 -1.94
N THR A 96 -4.62 -7.86 -2.50
CA THR A 96 -3.43 -8.59 -3.00
C THR A 96 -2.76 -7.85 -4.15
N ILE A 97 -3.54 -7.39 -5.12
CA ILE A 97 -3.03 -6.60 -6.25
C ILE A 97 -2.42 -5.29 -5.74
N SER A 98 -3.15 -4.57 -4.88
CA SER A 98 -2.71 -3.28 -4.33
C SER A 98 -1.39 -3.38 -3.59
N LEU A 99 -1.27 -4.35 -2.66
CA LEU A 99 -0.08 -4.54 -1.84
C LEU A 99 1.13 -4.89 -2.72
N GLY A 100 0.94 -5.77 -3.71
CA GLY A 100 1.98 -6.22 -4.62
C GLY A 100 2.49 -5.11 -5.55
N LEU A 101 1.58 -4.33 -6.14
CA LEU A 101 1.95 -3.18 -6.97
C LEU A 101 2.64 -2.09 -6.14
N MET A 102 2.17 -1.85 -4.91
CA MET A 102 2.81 -0.90 -4.00
C MET A 102 4.23 -1.32 -3.63
N ALA A 103 4.44 -2.61 -3.34
CA ALA A 103 5.78 -3.14 -3.08
C ALA A 103 6.71 -2.97 -4.30
N GLY A 104 6.20 -3.22 -5.51
CA GLY A 104 6.94 -2.98 -6.75
C GLY A 104 7.23 -1.49 -6.98
N PHE A 105 6.27 -0.62 -6.67
CA PHE A 105 6.46 0.82 -6.73
C PHE A 105 7.56 1.30 -5.77
N TYR A 106 7.64 0.78 -4.55
CA TYR A 106 8.74 1.13 -3.64
C TYR A 106 10.12 0.75 -4.20
N LYS A 107 10.26 -0.39 -4.91
CA LYS A 107 11.51 -0.74 -5.61
C LYS A 107 11.87 0.30 -6.68
N ILE A 108 10.87 0.74 -7.46
CA ILE A 108 11.05 1.81 -8.46
C ILE A 108 11.47 3.12 -7.81
N VAL A 109 10.79 3.52 -6.73
CA VAL A 109 11.11 4.73 -5.97
C VAL A 109 12.55 4.69 -5.49
N ARG A 110 13.03 3.54 -4.98
CA ARG A 110 14.43 3.39 -4.57
C ARG A 110 15.42 3.54 -5.72
N SER A 111 15.14 2.94 -6.89
CA SER A 111 15.99 3.15 -8.06
C SER A 111 16.07 4.63 -8.44
N LYS A 112 14.94 5.34 -8.45
CA LYS A 112 14.90 6.79 -8.75
C LYS A 112 15.56 7.67 -7.69
N ASP A 113 15.43 7.31 -6.41
CA ASP A 113 16.11 7.97 -5.30
C ASP A 113 17.64 7.87 -5.44
N LEU A 114 18.14 6.71 -5.88
CA LEU A 114 19.56 6.46 -6.17
C LEU A 114 20.00 6.91 -7.57
N ASN A 115 19.13 7.57 -8.35
CA ASN A 115 19.35 7.95 -9.76
C ASN A 115 19.79 6.77 -10.65
N ARG A 116 19.32 5.55 -10.36
CA ARG A 116 19.52 4.34 -11.17
C ARG A 116 18.38 4.19 -12.17
N GLU A 117 18.66 3.44 -13.24
CA GLU A 117 17.62 3.02 -14.17
C GLU A 117 16.59 2.12 -13.48
N VAL A 118 15.36 2.18 -13.97
CA VAL A 118 14.27 1.34 -13.46
C VAL A 118 14.30 0.03 -14.24
N GLU A 119 14.45 -1.08 -13.52
CA GLU A 119 14.42 -2.40 -14.16
C GLU A 119 13.05 -2.67 -14.79
N ASN A 120 13.06 -3.36 -15.92
CA ASN A 120 11.81 -3.75 -16.58
C ASN A 120 10.97 -4.63 -15.65
N ASN A 121 9.65 -4.37 -15.64
CA ASN A 121 8.67 -5.10 -14.83
C ASN A 121 8.86 -5.00 -13.30
N SER A 122 9.63 -4.03 -12.77
CA SER A 122 9.75 -3.83 -11.31
C SER A 122 8.38 -3.68 -10.62
N LEU A 123 7.43 -3.01 -11.27
CA LEU A 123 6.08 -2.80 -10.73
C LEU A 123 5.35 -4.12 -10.45
N PHE A 124 5.49 -5.11 -11.33
CA PHE A 124 4.81 -6.41 -11.26
C PHE A 124 5.64 -7.48 -10.54
N MET A 125 6.84 -7.15 -10.05
CA MET A 125 7.79 -8.11 -9.49
C MET A 125 7.16 -9.00 -8.41
N PHE A 126 6.42 -8.40 -7.47
CA PHE A 126 5.83 -9.12 -6.34
C PHE A 126 4.52 -9.86 -6.67
N LEU A 127 3.96 -9.64 -7.86
CA LEU A 127 2.84 -10.42 -8.39
C LEU A 127 3.30 -11.74 -9.06
N LYS A 128 4.61 -12.03 -9.08
CA LYS A 128 5.17 -13.26 -9.65
C LYS A 128 5.15 -14.41 -8.64
N LYS A 129 5.09 -15.66 -9.16
CA LYS A 129 4.99 -16.91 -8.38
C LYS A 129 5.88 -17.01 -7.12
N PRO A 130 7.17 -16.60 -7.13
CA PRO A 130 8.01 -16.72 -5.94
C PRO A 130 7.50 -15.94 -4.71
N TYR A 131 6.77 -14.84 -4.95
CA TYR A 131 6.32 -13.92 -3.91
C TYR A 131 4.83 -14.03 -3.61
N LEU A 132 4.03 -14.55 -4.56
CA LEU A 132 2.56 -14.61 -4.47
C LEU A 132 2.02 -15.24 -3.19
N GLY A 133 2.60 -16.36 -2.74
CA GLY A 133 2.12 -17.03 -1.53
C GLY A 133 2.31 -16.20 -0.25
N LYS A 134 3.39 -15.42 -0.17
CA LYS A 134 3.65 -14.51 0.94
C LYS A 134 2.79 -13.25 0.83
N LEU A 135 2.68 -12.69 -0.37
CA LEU A 135 1.83 -11.56 -0.69
C LEU A 135 0.36 -11.83 -0.32
N PHE A 136 -0.18 -12.99 -0.68
CA PHE A 136 -1.54 -13.39 -0.33
C PHE A 136 -1.76 -13.45 1.19
N LYS A 137 -0.83 -14.06 1.93
CA LYS A 137 -0.90 -14.12 3.41
C LYS A 137 -0.87 -12.73 4.05
N LEU A 138 0.01 -11.84 3.57
CA LEU A 138 0.08 -10.46 4.05
C LEU A 138 -1.22 -9.70 3.75
N SER A 139 -1.78 -9.90 2.56
CA SER A 139 -3.03 -9.27 2.14
C SER A 139 -4.21 -9.75 2.98
N PHE A 140 -4.26 -11.06 3.27
CA PHE A 140 -5.25 -11.63 4.18
C PHE A 140 -5.15 -11.05 5.59
N PHE A 141 -3.95 -11.00 6.19
CA PHE A 141 -3.77 -10.40 7.52
C PHE A 141 -4.14 -8.92 7.54
N SER A 142 -3.73 -8.15 6.52
CA SER A 142 -4.04 -6.72 6.41
C SER A 142 -5.53 -6.49 6.30
N LEU A 143 -6.24 -7.28 5.49
CA LEU A 143 -7.69 -7.20 5.32
C LEU A 143 -8.42 -7.54 6.62
N VAL A 144 -8.05 -8.63 7.31
CA VAL A 144 -8.65 -9.01 8.59
C VAL A 144 -8.45 -7.91 9.64
N ILE A 145 -7.25 -7.35 9.75
CA ILE A 145 -6.97 -6.24 10.69
C ILE A 145 -7.82 -5.02 10.35
N ALA A 146 -7.91 -4.64 9.07
CA ALA A 146 -8.71 -3.50 8.63
C ALA A 146 -10.21 -3.70 8.91
N LEU A 147 -10.74 -4.91 8.67
CA LEU A 147 -12.13 -5.26 8.95
C LEU A 147 -12.43 -5.23 10.45
N LEU A 148 -11.58 -5.84 11.28
CA LEU A 148 -11.72 -5.81 12.74
C LEU A 148 -11.67 -4.38 13.27
N ALA A 149 -10.72 -3.57 12.80
CA ALA A 149 -10.63 -2.17 13.17
C ALA A 149 -11.90 -1.39 12.78
N THR A 150 -12.45 -1.65 11.58
CA THR A 150 -13.70 -1.04 11.11
C THR A 150 -14.89 -1.43 12.01
N LEU A 151 -14.98 -2.71 12.43
CA LEU A 151 -16.01 -3.18 13.36
C LEU A 151 -15.90 -2.54 14.74
N LEU A 152 -14.68 -2.15 15.15
CA LEU A 152 -14.38 -1.46 16.41
C LEU A 152 -14.54 0.08 16.32
N CYS A 153 -15.15 0.60 15.25
CA CYS A 153 -15.39 2.03 14.94
C CYS A 153 -14.17 2.81 14.37
N VAL A 154 -14.27 4.15 14.29
CA VAL A 154 -13.33 5.02 13.52
C VAL A 154 -11.92 5.06 14.11
N PHE A 155 -11.75 5.16 15.43
CA PHE A 155 -10.43 5.36 16.05
C PHE A 155 -9.44 4.21 15.77
N PRO A 156 -9.83 2.92 15.87
CA PRO A 156 -8.95 1.81 15.52
C PRO A 156 -8.48 1.83 14.07
N VAL A 157 -9.34 2.24 13.12
CA VAL A 157 -8.97 2.33 11.70
C VAL A 157 -7.85 3.34 11.49
N ILE A 158 -7.96 4.52 12.11
CA ILE A 158 -6.92 5.55 12.06
C ILE A 158 -5.60 5.00 12.63
N TYR A 159 -5.66 4.34 13.79
CA TYR A 159 -4.47 3.78 14.42
C TYR A 159 -3.75 2.74 13.54
N VAL A 160 -4.46 1.73 13.03
CA VAL A 160 -3.84 0.64 12.27
C VAL A 160 -3.42 1.06 10.87
N SER A 161 -3.95 2.15 10.32
CA SER A 161 -3.60 2.64 8.98
C SER A 161 -2.09 2.86 8.80
N VAL A 162 -1.40 3.37 9.84
CA VAL A 162 0.03 3.65 9.79
C VAL A 162 0.88 2.36 9.79
N PRO A 163 0.73 1.41 10.74
CA PRO A 163 1.32 0.09 10.64
C PRO A 163 1.08 -0.62 9.30
N LEU A 164 -0.15 -0.60 8.79
CA LEU A 164 -0.50 -1.27 7.54
C LEU A 164 0.20 -0.61 6.33
N ALA A 165 0.40 0.71 6.34
CA ALA A 165 1.12 1.42 5.28
C ALA A 165 2.58 0.96 5.13
N PHE A 166 3.20 0.45 6.21
CA PHE A 166 4.57 -0.07 6.17
C PHE A 166 4.71 -1.51 5.64
N ILE A 167 3.62 -2.27 5.50
CA ILE A 167 3.70 -3.69 5.10
C ILE A 167 4.34 -3.82 3.72
N SER A 168 3.87 -3.06 2.74
CA SER A 168 4.38 -3.14 1.36
C SER A 168 5.86 -2.80 1.26
N ILE A 169 6.36 -1.81 2.03
CA ILE A 169 7.77 -1.42 1.96
C ILE A 169 8.69 -2.41 2.69
N ILE A 170 8.28 -2.91 3.85
CA ILE A 170 9.07 -3.93 4.56
C ILE A 170 9.13 -5.21 3.72
N PHE A 171 8.01 -5.61 3.13
CA PHE A 171 7.95 -6.76 2.22
C PHE A 171 8.84 -6.55 0.98
N ALA A 172 8.83 -5.34 0.40
CA ALA A 172 9.62 -5.03 -0.80
C ALA A 172 11.13 -5.14 -0.58
N PHE A 173 11.61 -4.77 0.61
CA PHE A 173 13.04 -4.71 0.92
C PHE A 173 13.54 -5.80 1.86
N ASN A 174 12.65 -6.66 2.36
CA ASN A 174 13.00 -7.84 3.15
C ASN A 174 12.12 -9.05 2.70
N PRO A 175 12.13 -9.41 1.40
CA PRO A 175 11.27 -10.45 0.85
C PRO A 175 11.52 -11.84 1.43
N GLU A 176 12.63 -12.06 2.13
CA GLU A 176 12.98 -13.28 2.85
C GLU A 176 12.16 -13.49 4.12
N LEU A 177 11.75 -12.42 4.82
CA LEU A 177 11.01 -12.49 6.08
C LEU A 177 9.65 -13.18 5.92
N SER A 178 9.25 -14.04 6.84
CA SER A 178 7.91 -14.63 6.81
C SER A 178 6.82 -13.54 6.87
N ALA A 179 5.61 -13.87 6.45
CA ALA A 179 4.48 -12.92 6.49
C ALA A 179 4.20 -12.41 7.92
N LYS A 180 4.38 -13.26 8.94
CA LYS A 180 4.21 -12.88 10.34
C LYS A 180 5.31 -11.93 10.82
N GLU A 181 6.57 -12.18 10.43
CA GLU A 181 7.70 -11.30 10.77
C GLU A 181 7.55 -9.94 10.09
N THR A 182 7.19 -9.92 8.80
CA THR A 182 6.90 -8.69 8.05
C THR A 182 5.82 -7.87 8.74
N LEU A 183 4.70 -8.51 9.12
CA LEU A 183 3.60 -7.86 9.83
C LEU A 183 4.06 -7.29 11.18
N LYS A 184 4.79 -8.07 12.00
CA LYS A 184 5.33 -7.62 13.28
C LYS A 184 6.27 -6.42 13.12
N ALA A 185 7.18 -6.47 12.15
CA ALA A 185 8.09 -5.36 11.87
C ALA A 185 7.32 -4.10 11.44
N SER A 186 6.26 -4.26 10.64
CA SER A 186 5.39 -3.15 10.19
C SER A 186 4.68 -2.47 11.35
N PHE A 187 4.14 -3.25 12.29
CA PHE A 187 3.55 -2.73 13.52
C PHE A 187 4.58 -2.08 14.43
N LYS A 188 5.78 -2.66 14.56
CA LYS A 188 6.84 -2.07 15.40
C LYS A 188 7.30 -0.71 14.86
N LEU A 189 7.58 -0.64 13.55
CA LEU A 189 7.97 0.61 12.90
C LEU A 189 6.82 1.63 12.92
N GLY A 190 5.62 1.20 12.55
CA GLY A 190 4.42 2.02 12.53
C GLY A 190 4.10 2.61 13.90
N ASN A 191 4.25 1.86 14.98
CA ASN A 191 4.05 2.36 16.34
C ASN A 191 5.17 3.31 16.78
N LYS A 192 6.42 2.97 16.48
CA LYS A 192 7.58 3.81 16.84
C LYS A 192 7.56 5.17 16.15
N LYS A 193 7.09 5.23 14.89
CA LYS A 193 7.03 6.44 14.06
C LYS A 193 5.58 6.87 13.77
N TRP A 194 4.65 6.56 14.68
CA TRP A 194 3.22 6.69 14.41
C TRP A 194 2.82 8.12 14.05
N LEU A 195 3.07 9.06 14.97
CA LEU A 195 2.59 10.45 14.83
C LEU A 195 3.19 11.16 13.62
N ILE A 196 4.51 10.97 13.41
CA ILE A 196 5.21 11.59 12.28
C ILE A 196 4.72 11.02 10.94
N THR A 197 4.54 9.71 10.84
CA THR A 197 4.07 9.06 9.60
C THR A 197 2.61 9.42 9.33
N PHE A 198 1.76 9.42 10.37
CA PHE A 198 0.37 9.83 10.26
C PHE A 198 0.25 11.25 9.71
N GLY A 199 0.95 12.22 10.31
CA GLY A 199 0.94 13.60 9.84
C GLY A 199 1.41 13.72 8.39
N LEU A 200 2.47 13.00 8.01
CA LEU A 200 3.01 13.02 6.65
C LEU A 200 2.00 12.47 5.64
N ILE A 201 1.34 11.35 5.95
CA ILE A 201 0.31 10.75 5.11
C ILE A 201 -0.88 11.71 4.96
N VAL A 202 -1.36 12.32 6.06
CA VAL A 202 -2.50 13.24 6.04
C VAL A 202 -2.20 14.46 5.17
N VAL A 203 -1.07 15.15 5.42
CA VAL A 203 -0.70 16.36 4.67
C VAL A 203 -0.48 16.04 3.19
N SER A 204 0.20 14.93 2.89
CA SER A 204 0.44 14.52 1.50
C SER A 204 -0.84 14.13 0.77
N SER A 205 -1.77 13.47 1.46
CA SER A 205 -3.06 13.08 0.90
C SER A 205 -3.94 14.29 0.65
N PHE A 206 -3.98 15.24 1.59
CA PHE A 206 -4.71 16.49 1.43
C PHE A 206 -4.21 17.29 0.22
N LEU A 207 -2.89 17.45 0.08
CA LEU A 207 -2.28 18.13 -1.06
C LEU A 207 -2.57 17.43 -2.39
N ALA A 208 -2.43 16.10 -2.43
CA ALA A 208 -2.74 15.32 -3.63
C ALA A 208 -4.21 15.51 -4.06
N GLN A 209 -5.14 15.49 -3.11
CA GLN A 209 -6.56 15.73 -3.35
C GLN A 209 -6.86 17.17 -3.78
N MET A 210 -6.24 18.17 -3.17
CA MET A 210 -6.41 19.58 -3.56
C MET A 210 -6.01 19.79 -5.02
N VAL A 211 -4.83 19.31 -5.43
CA VAL A 211 -4.39 19.39 -6.83
C VAL A 211 -5.31 18.58 -7.74
N GLY A 212 -5.76 17.41 -7.27
CA GLY A 212 -6.75 16.60 -7.97
C GLY A 212 -8.03 17.38 -8.28
N MET A 213 -8.60 18.06 -7.28
CA MET A 213 -9.82 18.86 -7.43
C MET A 213 -9.61 20.06 -8.36
N ILE A 214 -8.50 20.79 -8.22
CA ILE A 214 -8.17 21.95 -9.07
C ILE A 214 -8.08 21.53 -10.55
N LEU A 215 -7.54 20.34 -10.81
CA LEU A 215 -7.41 19.78 -12.16
C LEU A 215 -8.58 18.86 -12.54
N CYS A 216 -9.80 19.16 -12.05
CA CYS A 216 -11.05 18.47 -12.40
C CYS A 216 -11.01 16.93 -12.22
N GLY A 217 -10.39 16.46 -11.15
CA GLY A 217 -10.22 15.04 -10.81
C GLY A 217 -9.06 14.36 -11.54
N ILE A 218 -8.72 14.80 -12.75
CA ILE A 218 -7.61 14.23 -13.55
C ILE A 218 -6.28 14.40 -12.82
N GLY A 219 -6.10 15.50 -12.09
CA GLY A 219 -4.90 15.72 -11.27
C GLY A 219 -4.61 14.60 -10.28
N LEU A 220 -5.63 13.88 -9.80
CA LEU A 220 -5.45 12.76 -8.87
C LEU A 220 -4.64 11.62 -9.48
N LEU A 221 -4.75 11.40 -10.80
CA LEU A 221 -3.95 10.39 -11.50
C LEU A 221 -2.44 10.71 -11.42
N PHE A 222 -2.09 11.99 -11.41
CA PHE A 222 -0.71 12.45 -11.36
C PHE A 222 -0.18 12.61 -9.94
N THR A 223 -1.05 12.93 -8.97
CA THR A 223 -0.62 13.27 -7.60
C THR A 223 -0.86 12.18 -6.56
N ALA A 224 -1.73 11.18 -6.81
CA ALA A 224 -2.07 10.18 -5.80
C ALA A 224 -0.85 9.41 -5.27
N SER A 225 0.14 9.14 -6.13
CA SER A 225 1.37 8.44 -5.73
C SER A 225 2.25 9.22 -4.77
N PHE A 226 2.07 10.54 -4.66
CA PHE A 226 2.79 11.38 -3.70
C PHE A 226 2.59 10.88 -2.26
N THR A 227 1.41 10.36 -1.95
CA THR A 227 1.04 9.87 -0.61
C THR A 227 1.91 8.72 -0.10
N TYR A 228 2.59 8.01 -1.00
CA TYR A 228 3.44 6.85 -0.65
C TYR A 228 4.90 7.23 -0.37
N LEU A 229 5.37 8.37 -0.87
CA LEU A 229 6.77 8.77 -0.77
C LEU A 229 7.23 9.10 0.66
N PRO A 230 6.43 9.75 1.51
CA PRO A 230 6.84 9.96 2.90
C PRO A 230 7.05 8.65 3.65
N THR A 231 6.20 7.63 3.44
CA THR A 231 6.37 6.30 4.04
C THR A 231 7.67 5.65 3.60
N TYR A 232 8.05 5.82 2.32
CA TYR A 232 9.35 5.40 1.81
C TYR A 232 10.52 6.07 2.55
N LEU A 233 10.46 7.38 2.71
CA LEU A 233 11.51 8.15 3.37
C LEU A 233 11.59 7.86 4.88
N VAL A 234 10.46 7.66 5.55
CA VAL A 234 10.45 7.23 6.96
C VAL A 234 11.12 5.87 7.12
N TYR A 235 10.84 4.91 6.24
CA TYR A 235 11.53 3.62 6.24
C TYR A 235 13.04 3.79 5.98
N LYS A 236 13.42 4.61 4.98
CA LYS A 236 14.82 4.90 4.66
C LYS A 236 15.57 5.51 5.84
N GLU A 237 14.98 6.46 6.55
CA GLU A 237 15.63 7.12 7.69
C GLU A 237 15.60 6.28 8.98
N ALA A 238 14.56 5.48 9.20
CA ALA A 238 14.44 4.66 10.41
C ALA A 238 15.19 3.33 10.32
N VAL A 239 15.25 2.72 9.13
CA VAL A 239 15.77 1.36 8.91
C VAL A 239 16.91 1.37 7.89
N GLY A 240 16.72 2.08 6.77
CA GLY A 240 17.64 2.04 5.64
C GLY A 240 17.61 0.71 4.89
N PHE A 241 18.64 0.46 4.08
CA PHE A 241 18.71 -0.71 3.21
C PHE A 241 20.01 -1.50 3.40
N ASP A 242 20.03 -2.78 2.99
CA ASP A 242 21.19 -3.65 3.20
C ASP A 242 22.44 -3.16 2.45
N ASP A 243 22.29 -2.74 1.20
CA ASP A 243 23.39 -2.22 0.36
C ASP A 243 24.05 -0.95 0.93
N ASP A 244 23.35 -0.20 1.79
CA ASP A 244 23.92 1.01 2.42
C ASP A 244 24.96 0.62 3.49
N ASN A 245 24.84 -0.57 4.09
CA ASN A 245 25.78 -1.07 5.09
C ASN A 245 27.12 -1.47 4.45
N GLU A 246 27.11 -2.05 3.24
CA GLU A 246 28.33 -2.46 2.53
C GLU A 246 29.18 -1.25 2.09
N ILE A 247 28.53 -0.20 1.59
CA ILE A 247 29.22 1.06 1.21
C ILE A 247 29.84 1.75 2.44
N SER A 248 29.15 1.70 3.58
CA SER A 248 29.64 2.25 4.85
C SER A 248 30.86 1.49 5.39
N GLN A 249 30.96 0.18 5.12
CA GLN A 249 32.10 -0.64 5.53
C GLN A 249 33.33 -0.42 4.64
N ILE A 250 33.15 -0.18 3.34
CA ILE A 250 34.26 0.12 2.40
C ILE A 250 34.90 1.48 2.73
N GLY A 251 34.09 2.51 3.01
CA GLY A 251 34.60 3.83 3.37
C GLY A 251 35.31 3.91 4.73
N ALA A 252 35.05 2.96 5.64
CA ALA A 252 35.73 2.86 6.93
C ALA A 252 37.05 2.06 6.88
N SER A 253 37.27 1.28 5.81
CA SER A 253 38.54 0.56 5.57
C SER A 253 39.59 1.37 4.81
N GLU A 254 39.24 2.56 4.32
CA GLU A 254 40.15 3.49 3.63
C GLU A 254 40.63 4.65 4.52
N VAL A 255 40.35 4.62 5.83
CA VAL A 255 40.82 5.61 6.83
C VAL A 255 41.82 4.99 7.79
#